data_AF-A0A820KJ60-F1
#
_entry.id   AF-A0A820KJ60-F1
#
_cell.length_a   1.000
_cell.length_b   1.000
_cell.length_c   1.000
_cell.angle_alpha   90.00
_cell.angle_beta   90.00
_cell.angle_gamma   90.00
#
_symmetry.space_group_name_H-M   'P 1'
#
loop_
_entity.id
_entity.type
_entity.pdbx_description
1 polymer ?
#
loop_
_entity_poly.entity_id
_entity_poly.type
_entity_poly.pdbx_seq_one_letter_code
_entity_poly.pdbx_strand_id
1 'polypeptide(L)'
;IFVSQLSTVDHAPIEEPLLHTITPVQSANTEQEINDIQQLQTDISLLRTQCAQLDEANRAWKDFHQNQLELFRDKLQDWIPLDINSNLEQMTQQILAHITQIRNDRNFIFQNDNQSDSSTIDSLQKQLANYQYNESMLAQNLEQLNQKLLDVYKQCEEFRDNNAQLILSKQQVDKQLEEREKQINEYQLLTNQN
;
A
#
# COMPACT_ATOMS: atom_id res chain seq x y z
N ILE A 1 -40.72 -9.61 35.12
CA ILE A 1 -41.63 -9.25 36.23
C ILE A 1 -42.88 -8.64 35.63
N PHE A 2 -43.96 -9.42 35.52
CA PHE A 2 -45.31 -8.91 35.33
C PHE A 2 -46.19 -9.64 36.33
N VAL A 3 -46.64 -8.89 37.33
CA VAL A 3 -47.58 -9.29 38.39
C VAL A 3 -48.81 -8.43 38.18
N SER A 4 -50.00 -9.04 38.12
CA SER A 4 -51.32 -8.55 38.58
C SER A 4 -52.44 -9.33 37.89
N GLN A 5 -53.55 -9.75 38.49
CA GLN A 5 -54.07 -9.69 39.86
C GLN A 5 -55.25 -10.68 39.91
N LEU A 6 -55.33 -11.48 40.98
CA LEU A 6 -56.55 -12.19 41.39
C LEU A 6 -57.52 -11.17 42.00
N SER A 7 -58.80 -11.22 41.65
CA SER A 7 -59.85 -10.60 42.45
C SER A 7 -61.11 -11.46 42.44
N THR A 8 -61.49 -11.85 43.65
CA THR A 8 -62.66 -12.59 44.13
C THR A 8 -63.92 -11.74 44.13
N VAL A 9 -65.08 -12.34 43.81
CA VAL A 9 -66.40 -11.85 44.24
C VAL A 9 -67.33 -13.03 44.59
N ASP A 10 -67.68 -13.09 45.88
CA ASP A 10 -68.91 -13.50 46.60
C ASP A 10 -69.58 -14.90 46.51
N HIS A 11 -69.66 -15.51 47.71
CA HIS A 11 -70.70 -16.43 48.24
C HIS A 11 -72.03 -15.67 48.40
N ALA A 12 -73.25 -16.14 48.05
CA ALA A 12 -74.09 -17.27 48.53
C ALA A 12 -75.56 -16.97 48.04
N PRO A 13 -76.60 -17.85 48.12
CA PRO A 13 -76.76 -18.99 49.04
C PRO A 13 -77.36 -20.29 48.45
N ILE A 14 -77.38 -21.27 49.35
CA ILE A 14 -77.78 -22.68 49.31
C ILE A 14 -79.25 -22.90 48.92
N GLU A 15 -79.51 -23.84 48.00
CA GLU A 15 -80.72 -24.68 47.97
C GLU A 15 -80.36 -26.11 47.49
N GLU A 16 -80.44 -27.08 48.39
CA GLU A 16 -80.75 -28.49 48.12
C GLU A 16 -82.05 -28.78 48.90
N PRO A 17 -82.87 -29.82 48.60
CA PRO A 17 -82.65 -30.93 47.67
C PRO A 17 -83.88 -31.27 46.77
N LEU A 18 -83.66 -31.78 45.56
CA LEU A 18 -84.68 -32.58 44.88
C LEU A 18 -84.11 -33.94 44.48
N LEU A 19 -84.39 -34.90 45.36
CA LEU A 19 -84.35 -36.34 45.11
C LEU A 19 -85.16 -36.66 43.84
N HIS A 20 -84.47 -36.74 42.70
CA HIS A 20 -85.01 -37.38 41.51
C HIS A 20 -84.33 -38.73 41.32
N THR A 21 -85.06 -39.73 41.81
CA THR A 21 -85.32 -41.00 41.15
C THR A 21 -84.16 -41.58 40.35
N ILE A 22 -83.47 -42.55 40.95
CA ILE A 22 -82.55 -43.46 40.27
C ILE A 22 -83.36 -44.26 39.24
N THR A 23 -83.40 -43.78 38.01
CA THR A 23 -83.68 -44.61 36.83
C THR A 23 -82.38 -45.29 36.39
N PRO A 24 -82.36 -46.61 36.15
CA PRO A 24 -81.15 -47.29 35.71
C PRO A 24 -80.89 -46.93 34.24
N VAL A 25 -80.13 -45.85 34.01
CA VAL A 25 -79.63 -45.50 32.68
C VAL A 25 -78.35 -46.27 32.45
N GLN A 26 -78.47 -47.32 31.65
CA GLN A 26 -77.44 -47.92 30.78
C GLN A 26 -75.99 -47.52 31.08
N SER A 27 -75.32 -48.35 31.88
CA SER A 27 -73.90 -48.24 32.27
C SER A 27 -72.88 -48.21 31.11
N ALA A 28 -73.29 -48.35 29.85
CA ALA A 28 -72.37 -48.44 28.71
C ALA A 28 -71.95 -47.07 28.14
N ASN A 29 -72.80 -46.03 28.21
CA ASN A 29 -72.46 -44.71 27.66
C ASN A 29 -71.60 -43.87 28.62
N THR A 30 -71.83 -44.00 29.92
CA THR A 30 -71.09 -43.26 30.96
C THR A 30 -69.64 -43.73 31.07
N GLU A 31 -69.37 -45.03 30.88
CA GLU A 31 -67.99 -45.56 30.86
C GLU A 31 -67.19 -45.04 29.66
N GLN A 32 -67.82 -44.95 28.49
CA GLN A 32 -67.20 -44.41 27.28
C GLN A 32 -66.87 -42.92 27.43
N GLU A 33 -67.81 -42.12 27.95
CA GLU A 33 -67.60 -40.68 28.21
C GLU A 33 -66.49 -40.44 29.26
N ILE A 34 -66.43 -41.27 30.30
CA ILE A 34 -65.35 -41.20 31.31
C ILE A 34 -63.99 -41.52 30.67
N ASN A 35 -63.93 -42.52 29.78
CA ASN A 35 -62.71 -42.90 29.08
C ASN A 35 -62.23 -41.80 28.13
N ASP A 36 -63.14 -41.18 27.38
CA ASP A 36 -62.84 -40.07 26.48
C ASP A 36 -62.34 -38.83 27.25
N ILE A 37 -62.92 -38.53 28.41
CA ILE A 37 -62.45 -37.45 29.30
C ILE A 37 -61.04 -37.74 29.82
N GLN A 38 -60.76 -38.97 30.24
CA GLN A 38 -59.42 -39.37 30.69
C GLN A 38 -58.38 -39.31 29.57
N GLN A 39 -58.77 -39.69 28.36
CA GLN A 39 -57.90 -39.62 27.18
C GLN A 39 -57.61 -38.18 26.80
N LEU A 40 -58.62 -37.30 26.77
CA LEU A 40 -58.43 -35.86 26.55
C LEU A 40 -57.54 -35.20 27.61
N GLN A 41 -57.70 -35.57 28.88
CA GLN A 41 -56.82 -35.08 29.95
C GLN A 41 -55.37 -35.52 29.75
N THR A 42 -55.17 -36.77 29.30
CA THR A 42 -53.86 -37.31 28.97
C THR A 42 -53.24 -36.58 27.77
N ASP A 43 -54.02 -36.37 26.71
CA ASP A 43 -53.59 -35.65 25.52
C ASP A 43 -53.24 -34.19 25.83
N ILE A 44 -54.05 -33.49 26.63
CA ILE A 44 -53.77 -32.12 27.08
C ILE A 44 -52.48 -32.08 27.91
N SER A 45 -52.26 -33.06 28.78
CA SER A 45 -51.03 -33.15 29.58
C SER A 45 -49.80 -33.40 28.70
N LEU A 46 -49.94 -34.26 27.68
CA LEU A 46 -48.88 -34.54 26.71
C LEU A 46 -48.56 -33.30 25.87
N LEU A 47 -49.57 -32.62 25.33
CA LEU A 47 -49.43 -31.37 24.58
C LEU A 47 -48.77 -30.28 25.41
N ARG A 48 -49.16 -30.10 26.67
CA ARG A 48 -48.50 -29.15 27.58
C ARG A 48 -47.02 -29.47 27.76
N THR A 49 -46.68 -30.75 27.91
CA THR A 49 -45.29 -31.19 28.05
C THR A 49 -44.50 -30.92 26.77
N GLN A 50 -45.07 -31.19 25.60
CA GLN A 50 -44.45 -30.91 24.30
C GLN A 50 -44.24 -29.40 24.08
N CYS A 51 -45.22 -28.57 24.43
CA CYS A 51 -45.08 -27.11 24.37
C CYS A 51 -43.94 -26.62 25.28
N ALA A 52 -43.86 -27.12 26.52
CA ALA A 52 -42.78 -26.75 27.43
C ALA A 52 -41.40 -27.16 26.89
N GLN A 53 -41.29 -28.32 26.25
CA GLN A 53 -40.06 -28.77 25.61
C GLN A 53 -39.67 -27.91 24.40
N LEU A 54 -40.65 -27.50 23.58
CA LEU A 54 -40.42 -26.60 22.45
C LEU A 54 -39.99 -25.20 22.90
N ASP A 55 -40.57 -24.69 23.99
CA ASP A 55 -40.18 -23.40 24.56
C ASP A 55 -38.74 -23.42 25.08
N GLU A 56 -38.34 -24.51 25.75
CA GLU A 56 -36.98 -24.71 26.22
C GLU A 56 -36.00 -24.85 25.03
N ALA A 57 -36.36 -25.63 24.01
CA ALA A 57 -35.55 -25.76 22.80
C ALA A 57 -35.36 -24.42 22.07
N ASN A 58 -36.42 -23.61 21.98
CA ASN A 58 -36.35 -22.26 21.41
C ASN A 58 -35.45 -21.33 22.21
N ARG A 59 -35.46 -21.42 23.55
CA ARG A 59 -34.57 -20.64 24.42
C ARG A 59 -33.12 -21.05 24.22
N ALA A 60 -32.83 -22.35 24.29
CA ALA A 60 -31.49 -22.88 24.08
C ALA A 60 -30.93 -22.51 22.70
N TRP A 61 -31.77 -22.51 21.66
CA TRP A 61 -31.37 -22.07 20.32
C TRP A 61 -31.01 -20.59 20.26
N LYS A 62 -31.79 -19.72 20.90
CA LYS A 62 -31.49 -18.28 20.96
C LYS A 62 -30.19 -18.01 21.70
N ASP A 63 -29.97 -18.67 22.84
CA ASP A 63 -28.75 -18.52 23.64
C ASP A 63 -27.52 -19.03 22.87
N PHE A 64 -27.65 -20.18 22.20
CA PHE A 64 -26.61 -20.71 21.33
C PHE A 64 -26.30 -19.74 20.18
N HIS A 65 -27.32 -19.22 19.50
CA HIS A 65 -27.14 -18.28 18.39
C HIS A 65 -26.44 -17.00 18.83
N GLN A 66 -26.84 -16.43 19.97
CA GLN A 66 -26.22 -15.24 20.54
C GLN A 66 -24.75 -15.47 20.89
N ASN A 67 -24.43 -16.60 21.53
CA ASN A 67 -23.06 -16.97 21.86
C ASN A 67 -22.19 -17.15 20.60
N GLN A 68 -22.72 -17.76 19.53
CA GLN A 68 -22.01 -17.86 18.26
C GLN A 68 -21.73 -16.48 17.63
N LEU A 69 -22.66 -15.53 17.72
CA LEU A 69 -22.45 -14.16 17.23
C LEU A 69 -21.37 -13.42 18.02
N GLU A 70 -21.38 -13.56 19.35
CA GLU A 70 -20.34 -12.97 20.21
C GLU A 70 -18.97 -13.56 19.91
N LEU A 71 -18.84 -14.89 19.85
CA LEU A 71 -17.58 -15.55 19.49
C LEU A 71 -17.06 -15.15 18.11
N PHE A 72 -17.95 -14.99 17.14
CA PHE A 72 -17.60 -14.52 15.81
C PHE A 72 -17.08 -13.08 15.85
N ARG A 73 -17.76 -12.20 16.60
CA ARG A 73 -17.37 -10.80 16.76
C ARG A 73 -16.03 -10.67 17.46
N ASP A 74 -15.83 -11.34 18.58
CA ASP A 74 -14.60 -11.27 19.36
C ASP A 74 -13.38 -11.67 18.53
N LYS A 75 -13.53 -12.70 17.68
CA LYS A 75 -12.46 -13.14 16.77
C LYS A 75 -12.12 -12.14 15.67
N LEU A 76 -13.07 -11.29 15.29
CA LEU A 76 -12.92 -10.36 14.18
C LEU A 76 -12.69 -8.91 14.60
N GLN A 77 -13.04 -8.53 15.84
CA GLN A 77 -13.01 -7.12 16.25
C GLN A 77 -11.61 -6.51 16.16
N ASP A 78 -10.57 -7.32 16.36
CA ASP A 78 -9.17 -6.88 16.28
C ASP A 78 -8.76 -6.48 14.85
N TRP A 79 -9.47 -6.99 13.85
CA TRP A 79 -9.17 -6.78 12.43
C TRP A 79 -10.17 -5.85 11.76
N ILE A 80 -11.44 -5.90 12.18
CA ILE A 80 -12.55 -5.17 11.58
C ILE A 80 -13.41 -4.62 12.71
N PRO A 81 -13.61 -3.29 12.80
CA PRO A 81 -14.51 -2.72 13.79
C PRO A 81 -15.94 -3.11 13.44
N LEU A 82 -16.52 -4.03 14.22
CA LEU A 82 -17.90 -4.50 14.08
C LEU A 82 -18.77 -3.90 15.18
N ASP A 83 -20.00 -3.53 14.83
CA ASP A 83 -20.98 -3.08 15.82
C ASP A 83 -21.51 -4.24 16.69
N ILE A 84 -21.56 -3.99 18.00
CA ILE A 84 -21.95 -4.94 19.05
C ILE A 84 -23.42 -5.35 18.92
N ASN A 85 -24.26 -4.50 18.32
CA ASN A 85 -25.69 -4.77 18.15
C ASN A 85 -26.05 -5.30 16.76
N SER A 86 -25.06 -5.47 15.89
CA SER A 86 -25.30 -5.92 14.52
C SER A 86 -25.58 -7.41 14.45
N ASN A 87 -26.60 -7.78 13.67
CA ASN A 87 -26.87 -9.17 13.32
C ASN A 87 -25.84 -9.70 12.29
N LEU A 88 -25.89 -11.00 11.99
CA LEU A 88 -24.91 -11.64 11.09
C LEU A 88 -24.87 -11.01 9.69
N GLU A 89 -26.02 -10.62 9.13
CA GLU A 89 -26.11 -10.03 7.81
C GLU A 89 -25.49 -8.62 7.79
N GLN A 90 -25.79 -7.82 8.80
CA GLN A 90 -25.19 -6.50 9.00
C GLN A 90 -23.67 -6.59 9.20
N MET A 91 -23.20 -7.55 10.00
CA MET A 91 -21.76 -7.80 10.16
C MET A 91 -21.12 -8.20 8.83
N THR A 92 -21.78 -9.04 8.04
CA THR A 92 -21.28 -9.43 6.70
C THR A 92 -21.14 -8.22 5.78
N GLN A 93 -22.12 -7.31 5.79
CA GLN A 93 -22.05 -6.07 5.01
C GLN A 93 -20.91 -5.15 5.49
N GLN A 94 -20.70 -5.03 6.80
CA GLN A 94 -19.57 -4.26 7.35
C GLN A 94 -18.22 -4.84 6.93
N ILE A 95 -18.08 -6.17 6.95
CA ILE A 95 -16.86 -6.87 6.50
C ILE A 95 -16.61 -6.57 5.01
N LEU A 96 -17.65 -6.69 4.17
CA LEU A 96 -17.53 -6.42 2.73
C LEU A 96 -17.16 -4.97 2.45
N ALA A 97 -17.78 -4.02 3.15
CA ALA A 97 -17.45 -2.60 3.04
C ALA A 97 -15.98 -2.34 3.41
N HIS A 98 -15.52 -2.91 4.52
CA HIS A 98 -14.15 -2.74 4.99
C HIS A 98 -13.12 -3.34 4.02
N ILE A 99 -13.36 -4.55 3.51
CA ILE A 99 -12.49 -5.18 2.49
C ILE A 99 -12.44 -4.33 1.21
N THR A 100 -13.58 -3.76 0.81
CA THR A 100 -13.67 -2.91 -0.38
C THR A 100 -12.89 -1.62 -0.19
N GLN A 101 -12.99 -1.00 1.00
CA GLN A 101 -12.21 0.18 1.35
C GLN A 101 -10.70 -0.09 1.31
N ILE A 102 -10.24 -1.16 1.98
CA ILE A 102 -8.82 -1.56 1.95
C ILE A 102 -8.32 -1.73 0.50
N ARG A 103 -9.12 -2.38 -0.36
CA ARG A 103 -8.77 -2.55 -1.78
C ARG A 103 -8.62 -1.21 -2.49
N ASN A 104 -9.55 -0.29 -2.26
CA ASN A 104 -9.54 1.02 -2.90
C ASN A 104 -8.35 1.88 -2.42
N ASP A 105 -8.09 1.91 -1.12
CA ASP A 105 -6.96 2.63 -0.53
C ASP A 105 -5.63 2.11 -1.08
N ARG A 106 -5.51 0.79 -1.21
CA ARG A 106 -4.31 0.16 -1.80
C ARG A 106 -4.11 0.57 -3.26
N ASN A 107 -5.17 0.56 -4.06
CA ASN A 107 -5.11 0.98 -5.46
C ASN A 107 -4.72 2.46 -5.60
N PHE A 108 -5.20 3.32 -4.71
CA PHE A 108 -4.85 4.74 -4.70
C PHE A 108 -3.36 4.96 -4.40
N ILE A 109 -2.82 4.28 -3.39
CA ILE A 109 -1.39 4.36 -3.04
C ILE A 109 -0.52 3.92 -4.23
N PHE A 110 -0.83 2.78 -4.84
CA PHE A 110 -0.06 2.29 -5.99
C PHE A 110 -0.09 3.24 -7.20
N GLN A 111 -1.18 3.96 -7.43
CA GLN A 111 -1.25 4.89 -8.56
C GLN A 111 -0.42 6.16 -8.33
N ASN A 112 -0.43 6.69 -7.10
CA ASN A 112 0.34 7.89 -6.75
C ASN A 112 1.85 7.63 -6.73
N ASP A 113 2.30 6.52 -6.14
CA ASP A 113 3.73 6.20 -6.06
C ASP A 113 4.35 6.04 -7.46
N ASN A 114 3.65 5.37 -8.37
CA ASN A 114 4.14 5.18 -9.74
C ASN A 114 4.23 6.49 -10.56
N GLN A 115 3.35 7.46 -10.32
CA GLN A 115 3.43 8.77 -11.00
C GLN A 115 4.59 9.63 -10.48
N SER A 116 4.77 9.65 -9.15
CA SER A 116 5.87 10.39 -8.51
C SER A 116 7.23 9.84 -8.96
N ASP A 117 7.39 8.52 -8.98
CA ASP A 117 8.63 7.86 -9.41
C ASP A 117 8.91 8.09 -10.90
N SER A 118 7.89 8.01 -11.76
CA SER A 118 8.05 8.26 -13.21
C SER A 118 8.57 9.67 -13.48
N SER A 119 8.00 10.69 -12.84
CA SER A 119 8.42 12.09 -13.05
C SER A 119 9.86 12.36 -12.57
N THR A 120 10.26 11.70 -11.49
CA THR A 120 11.61 11.82 -10.94
C THR A 120 12.63 11.15 -11.86
N ILE A 121 12.30 9.96 -12.38
CA ILE A 121 13.14 9.22 -13.34
C ILE A 121 13.34 10.04 -14.62
N ASP A 122 12.29 10.63 -15.18
CA ASP A 122 12.38 11.45 -16.39
C ASP A 122 13.29 12.67 -16.18
N SER A 123 13.19 13.33 -15.03
CA SER A 123 14.05 14.47 -14.68
C SER A 123 15.53 14.04 -14.58
N LEU A 124 15.80 12.92 -13.91
CA LEU A 124 17.16 12.41 -13.75
C LEU A 124 17.76 11.95 -15.08
N GLN A 125 16.97 11.31 -15.95
CA GLN A 125 17.42 10.92 -17.29
C GLN A 125 17.80 12.14 -18.13
N LYS A 126 16.99 13.20 -18.09
CA LYS A 126 17.30 14.46 -18.79
C LYS A 126 18.57 15.11 -18.25
N GLN A 127 18.74 15.10 -16.93
CA GLN A 127 19.94 15.63 -16.29
C GLN A 127 21.20 14.81 -16.67
N LEU A 128 21.10 13.49 -16.70
CA LEU A 128 22.18 12.60 -17.11
C LEU A 128 22.58 12.84 -18.58
N ALA A 129 21.60 12.98 -19.48
CA ALA A 129 21.87 13.29 -20.89
C ALA A 129 22.59 14.63 -21.06
N ASN A 130 22.20 15.65 -20.28
CA ASN A 130 22.90 16.94 -20.26
C ASN A 130 24.35 16.82 -19.78
N TYR A 131 24.61 16.04 -18.73
CA TYR A 131 25.98 15.83 -18.26
C TYR A 131 26.84 15.11 -19.30
N GLN A 132 26.32 14.06 -19.93
CA GLN A 132 27.02 13.34 -20.99
C GLN A 132 27.34 14.24 -22.19
N TYR A 133 26.40 15.11 -22.58
CA TYR A 133 26.64 16.09 -23.63
C TYR A 133 27.76 17.07 -23.26
N ASN A 134 27.71 17.62 -22.04
CA ASN A 134 28.73 18.55 -21.54
C ASN A 134 30.11 17.91 -21.44
N GLU A 135 30.18 16.66 -20.98
CA GLU A 135 31.43 15.90 -20.89
C GLU A 135 32.05 15.68 -22.28
N SER A 136 31.25 15.32 -23.27
CA SER A 136 31.69 15.17 -24.67
C SER A 136 32.25 16.48 -25.25
N MET A 137 31.55 17.60 -25.02
CA MET A 137 32.03 18.92 -25.44
C MET A 137 33.34 19.31 -24.74
N LEU A 138 33.47 19.00 -23.45
CA LEU A 138 34.69 19.27 -22.70
C LEU A 138 35.87 18.45 -23.23
N ALA A 139 35.65 17.17 -23.52
CA ALA A 139 36.66 16.29 -24.10
C ALA A 139 37.14 16.82 -25.46
N GLN A 140 36.20 17.25 -26.32
CA GLN A 140 36.54 17.85 -27.61
C GLN A 140 37.35 19.14 -27.47
N ASN A 141 36.97 20.01 -26.53
CA ASN A 141 37.70 21.26 -26.28
C ASN A 141 39.13 20.99 -25.75
N LEU A 142 39.30 20.00 -24.88
CA LEU A 142 40.61 19.60 -24.37
C LEU A 142 41.50 19.05 -25.48
N GLU A 143 40.96 18.22 -26.38
CA GLU A 143 41.69 17.70 -27.53
C GLU A 143 42.16 18.82 -28.47
N GLN A 144 41.28 19.79 -28.78
CA GLN A 144 41.65 20.95 -29.58
C GLN A 144 42.74 21.80 -28.91
N LEU A 145 42.67 21.99 -27.60
CA LEU A 145 43.68 22.76 -26.87
C LEU A 145 45.04 22.04 -26.88
N ASN A 146 45.05 20.73 -26.67
CA ASN A 146 46.26 19.92 -26.75
C ASN A 146 46.90 19.98 -28.15
N GLN A 147 46.09 19.95 -29.20
CA GLN A 147 46.60 20.08 -30.57
C GLN A 147 47.24 21.45 -30.81
N LYS A 148 46.58 22.54 -30.37
CA LYS A 148 47.15 23.90 -30.48
C LYS A 148 48.45 24.04 -29.69
N LEU A 149 48.52 23.44 -28.50
CA LEU A 149 49.72 23.46 -27.67
C LEU A 149 50.89 22.76 -28.40
N LEU A 150 50.62 21.60 -29.01
CA LEU A 150 51.61 20.85 -29.78
C LEU A 150 52.12 21.65 -30.99
N ASP A 151 51.22 22.33 -31.69
CA ASP A 151 51.59 23.18 -32.83
C ASP A 151 52.48 24.35 -32.41
N VAL A 152 52.18 24.98 -31.26
CA VAL A 152 53.04 26.03 -30.67
C VAL A 152 54.41 25.48 -30.29
N TYR A 153 54.48 24.29 -29.67
CA TYR A 153 55.76 23.66 -29.35
C TYR A 153 56.63 23.46 -30.60
N LYS A 154 56.05 22.94 -31.68
CA LYS A 154 56.77 22.76 -32.96
C LYS A 154 57.27 24.09 -33.51
N GLN A 155 56.44 25.13 -33.51
CA GLN A 155 56.84 26.47 -33.98
C GLN A 155 57.99 27.04 -33.14
N CYS A 156 57.99 26.81 -31.82
CA CYS A 156 59.09 27.23 -30.95
C CYS A 156 60.40 26.49 -31.24
N GLU A 157 60.35 25.19 -31.53
CA GLU A 157 61.53 24.41 -31.95
C GLU A 157 62.08 24.92 -33.29
N GLU A 158 61.22 25.11 -34.28
CA GLU A 158 61.61 25.65 -35.59
C GLU A 158 62.24 27.04 -35.45
N PHE A 159 61.64 27.92 -34.63
CA PHE A 159 62.20 29.25 -34.36
C PHE A 159 63.58 29.17 -33.68
N ARG A 160 63.74 28.23 -32.74
CA ARG A 160 65.02 28.00 -32.06
C ARG A 160 66.11 27.58 -33.04
N ASP A 161 65.81 26.63 -33.93
CA ASP A 161 66.73 26.12 -34.93
C ASP A 161 67.10 27.21 -35.95
N ASN A 162 66.11 27.97 -36.43
CA ASN A 162 66.33 29.10 -37.32
C ASN A 162 67.22 30.17 -36.67
N ASN A 163 66.99 30.49 -35.40
CA ASN A 163 67.81 31.46 -34.68
C ASN A 163 69.25 30.96 -34.47
N ALA A 164 69.43 29.67 -34.17
CA ALA A 164 70.76 29.06 -34.09
C ALA A 164 71.52 29.13 -35.43
N GLN A 165 70.85 28.83 -36.55
CA GLN A 165 71.44 28.99 -37.89
C GLN A 165 71.80 30.44 -38.20
N LEU A 166 70.95 31.40 -37.82
CA LEU A 166 71.21 32.82 -38.03
C LEU A 166 72.45 33.28 -37.23
N ILE A 167 72.61 32.82 -35.99
CA ILE A 167 73.80 33.10 -35.17
C ILE A 167 75.06 32.57 -35.84
N LEU A 168 75.04 31.32 -36.33
CA LEU A 168 76.18 30.73 -37.06
C LEU A 168 76.51 31.51 -38.33
N SER A 169 75.50 31.87 -39.11
CA SER A 169 75.67 32.67 -40.33
C SER A 169 76.27 34.04 -40.02
N LYS A 170 75.81 34.71 -38.96
CA LYS A 170 76.37 35.98 -38.50
C LYS A 170 77.85 35.84 -38.12
N GLN A 171 78.22 34.83 -37.33
CA GLN A 171 79.62 34.57 -36.95
C GLN A 171 80.51 34.34 -38.18
N GLN A 172 80.00 33.67 -39.21
CA GLN A 172 80.74 33.45 -40.45
C GLN A 172 80.95 34.76 -41.24
N VAL A 173 79.95 35.64 -41.29
CA VAL A 173 80.06 36.97 -41.92
C VAL A 173 81.06 37.84 -41.14
N ASP A 174 80.97 37.88 -39.81
CA ASP A 174 81.90 38.64 -38.96
C ASP A 174 83.35 38.19 -39.20
N LYS A 175 83.59 36.88 -39.30
CA LYS A 175 84.91 36.32 -39.64
C LYS A 175 85.40 36.73 -41.03
N GLN A 176 84.51 36.72 -42.03
CA GLN A 176 84.87 37.17 -43.39
C GLN A 176 85.21 38.66 -43.46
N LEU A 177 84.51 39.48 -42.66
CA LEU A 177 84.81 40.91 -42.55
C LEU A 177 86.19 41.12 -41.92
N GLU A 178 86.48 40.45 -40.81
CA GLU A 178 87.80 40.52 -40.14
C GLU A 178 88.94 40.09 -41.08
N GLU A 179 88.73 39.02 -41.86
CA GLU A 179 89.70 38.55 -42.84
C GLU A 179 89.91 39.54 -44.00
N ARG A 180 88.84 40.17 -44.50
CA ARG A 180 88.94 41.24 -45.50
C ARG A 180 89.64 42.49 -44.96
N GLU A 181 89.34 42.90 -43.73
CA GLU A 181 90.01 44.04 -43.09
C GLU A 181 91.51 43.77 -42.97
N LYS A 182 91.90 42.55 -42.57
CA LYS A 182 93.30 42.14 -42.52
C LYS A 182 93.98 42.22 -43.89
N GLN A 183 93.32 41.70 -44.95
CA GLN A 183 93.84 41.79 -46.32
C GLN A 183 94.02 43.24 -46.76
N ILE A 184 93.04 44.11 -46.51
CA ILE A 184 93.12 45.54 -46.83
C ILE A 184 94.33 46.19 -46.14
N ASN A 185 94.51 45.95 -44.84
CA ASN A 185 95.62 46.50 -44.08
C ASN A 185 96.98 46.00 -44.61
N GLU A 186 97.08 44.73 -44.99
CA GLU A 186 98.31 44.16 -45.58
C GLU A 186 98.63 44.80 -46.95
N TYR A 187 97.62 44.96 -47.82
CA TYR A 187 97.79 45.67 -49.09
C TYR A 187 98.25 47.11 -48.90
N GLN A 188 97.68 47.83 -47.92
CA GLN A 188 98.08 49.21 -47.59
C GLN A 188 99.53 49.28 -47.09
N LEU A 189 99.97 48.32 -46.28
CA LEU A 189 101.36 48.27 -45.80
C LEU A 189 102.35 48.05 -46.96
N LEU A 190 102.03 47.12 -47.87
CA LEU A 190 102.83 46.83 -49.06
C LEU A 190 102.91 48.00 -50.05
N THR A 191 101.84 48.81 -50.15
CA THR A 191 101.85 50.02 -51.00
C THR A 191 102.65 51.16 -50.39
N ASN A 192 102.74 51.26 -49.06
CA ASN A 192 103.53 52.31 -48.38
C ASN A 192 105.03 51.99 -48.28
N GLN A 193 105.47 50.78 -48.66
CA GLN A 193 106.88 50.34 -48.60
C GLN A 193 107.59 50.37 -49.97
N ASN A 194 106.87 50.64 -51.06
CA ASN A 194 107.42 50.84 -52.42
C ASN A 194 107.35 52.31 -52.81
#